data_AF-A0AAU3F5Q4-F1
#
_entry.id   AF-A0AAU3F5Q4-F1
#
_cell.length_a   1.000
_cell.length_b   1.000
_cell.length_c   1.000
_cell.angle_alpha   90.00
_cell.angle_beta   90.00
_cell.angle_gamma   90.00
#
_symmetry.space_group_name_H-M   'P 1'
#
loop_
_entity.id
_entity.type
_entity.pdbx_description
1 polymer ?
#
loop_
_entity_poly.entity_id
_entity_poly.type
_entity_poly.pdbx_seq_one_letter_code
_entity_poly.pdbx_strand_id
1 'polypeptide(L)'
;MELGPTFCLDVPEGFDDSDAETGVHPIARKLFPATTAAEAFKKAHEWVREQRIRLADVSWDYLHDEDEPYCLSIYFVFELDPEDT
;
A
#
# COMPACT_ATOMS: atom_id res chain seq x y z
N MET A 1 -5.83 12.31 -16.96
CA MET A 1 -5.82 10.90 -16.54
C MET A 1 -6.67 10.86 -15.30
N GLU A 2 -7.89 10.34 -15.38
CA GLU A 2 -8.77 10.26 -14.20
C GLU A 2 -8.27 9.15 -13.28
N LEU A 3 -8.04 9.51 -12.01
CA LEU A 3 -7.78 8.56 -10.94
C LEU A 3 -9.10 7.79 -10.71
N GLY A 4 -9.18 6.54 -11.15
CA GLY A 4 -10.40 5.74 -11.04
C GLY A 4 -10.83 5.58 -9.57
N PRO A 5 -12.13 5.70 -9.24
CA PRO A 5 -12.67 5.73 -7.86
C PRO A 5 -12.72 4.34 -7.16
N THR A 6 -11.97 3.34 -7.64
CA THR A 6 -12.10 1.94 -7.22
C THR A 6 -11.20 1.51 -6.04
N PHE A 7 -10.54 2.44 -5.36
CA PHE A 7 -9.74 2.15 -4.16
C PHE A 7 -10.33 2.82 -2.91
N CYS A 8 -11.65 2.79 -2.76
CA CYS A 8 -12.32 3.21 -1.53
C CYS A 8 -12.43 2.03 -0.56
N LEU A 9 -12.23 2.29 0.73
CA LEU A 9 -12.48 1.33 1.80
C LEU A 9 -13.97 1.35 2.14
N ASP A 10 -14.66 0.23 1.98
CA ASP A 10 -16.04 0.09 2.45
C ASP A 10 -16.04 -0.13 3.97
N VAL A 11 -16.38 0.93 4.72
CA VAL A 11 -16.50 0.87 6.18
C VAL A 11 -17.96 0.51 6.54
N PRO A 12 -18.21 -0.54 7.35
CA PRO A 12 -19.56 -0.90 7.76
C PRO A 12 -20.27 0.25 8.49
N GLU A 13 -21.58 0.38 8.26
CA GLU A 13 -22.40 1.36 8.98
C GLU A 13 -22.32 1.13 10.50
N GLY A 14 -21.94 2.17 11.25
CA GLY A 14 -21.81 2.11 12.71
C GLY A 14 -20.46 1.58 13.23
N PHE A 15 -19.46 1.37 12.37
CA PHE A 15 -18.10 1.10 12.82
C PHE A 15 -17.51 2.34 13.51
N ASP A 16 -17.07 2.21 14.76
CA ASP A 16 -16.40 3.26 15.52
C ASP A 16 -14.89 3.18 15.31
N ASP A 17 -14.36 4.05 14.45
CA ASP A 17 -12.94 4.19 14.17
C ASP A 17 -12.25 5.28 15.01
N SER A 18 -12.98 5.90 15.95
CA SER A 18 -12.56 7.10 16.68
C SER A 18 -11.80 6.83 17.99
N ASP A 19 -11.73 5.57 18.42
CA ASP A 19 -11.05 5.17 19.65
C ASP A 19 -9.54 5.42 19.56
N ALA A 20 -8.95 6.10 20.55
CA ALA A 20 -7.55 6.50 20.50
C ALA A 20 -6.56 5.33 20.74
N GLU A 21 -7.00 4.23 21.35
CA GLU A 21 -6.16 3.04 21.60
C GLU A 21 -6.33 1.96 20.53
N THR A 22 -7.48 1.92 19.86
CA THR A 22 -7.87 0.87 18.89
C THR A 22 -8.32 1.42 17.54
N GLY A 23 -8.13 2.72 17.31
CA GLY A 23 -8.56 3.43 16.11
C GLY A 23 -7.98 2.85 14.82
N VAL A 24 -8.75 3.01 13.74
CA VAL A 24 -8.35 2.52 12.42
C VAL A 24 -7.62 3.61 11.67
N HIS A 25 -6.40 3.30 11.25
CA HIS A 25 -5.61 4.21 10.42
C HIS A 25 -5.84 3.91 8.93
N PRO A 26 -6.04 4.95 8.09
CA PRO A 26 -6.07 4.75 6.65
C PRO A 26 -4.67 4.29 6.19
N ILE A 27 -4.62 3.15 5.50
CA ILE A 27 -3.38 2.55 4.98
C ILE A 27 -3.55 2.30 3.49
N ALA A 28 -2.63 2.84 2.69
CA ALA A 28 -2.51 2.51 1.28
C ALA A 28 -1.70 1.22 1.11
N ARG A 29 -2.05 0.42 0.11
CA ARG A 29 -1.29 -0.76 -0.31
C ARG A 29 -0.87 -0.62 -1.77
N LYS A 30 0.39 -0.95 -2.09
CA LYS A 30 0.87 -1.04 -3.48
C LYS A 30 1.53 -2.39 -3.72
N LEU A 31 1.23 -2.99 -4.87
CA LEU A 31 1.75 -4.29 -5.32
C LEU A 31 2.90 -4.10 -6.31
N PHE A 32 3.91 -4.95 -6.18
CA PHE A 32 5.06 -5.05 -7.08
C PHE A 32 5.22 -6.48 -7.56
N PRO A 33 4.43 -6.91 -8.57
CA PRO A 33 4.62 -8.20 -9.22
C PRO A 33 5.93 -8.20 -10.04
N ALA A 34 6.58 -9.35 -10.10
CA ALA A 34 7.78 -9.58 -10.88
C ALA A 34 8.01 -11.06 -11.21
N THR A 35 8.89 -11.31 -12.18
CA THR A 35 9.28 -12.67 -12.58
C THR A 35 10.27 -13.32 -11.60
N THR A 36 10.95 -12.52 -10.78
CA THR A 36 11.87 -12.99 -9.75
C THR A 36 11.71 -12.21 -8.47
N ALA A 37 12.16 -12.81 -7.37
CA ALA A 37 12.03 -12.17 -6.09
C ALA A 37 12.83 -10.85 -5.99
N ALA A 38 14.08 -10.89 -6.47
CA ALA A 38 14.96 -9.74 -6.46
C ALA A 38 14.42 -8.56 -7.29
N GLU A 39 13.73 -8.86 -8.39
CA GLU A 39 13.10 -7.84 -9.24
C GLU A 39 11.94 -7.14 -8.51
N ALA A 40 11.09 -7.87 -7.78
CA ALA A 40 10.02 -7.26 -6.98
C ALA A 40 10.58 -6.27 -5.94
N PHE A 41 11.64 -6.67 -5.22
CA PHE A 41 12.33 -5.78 -4.27
C PHE A 41 12.98 -4.57 -4.95
N LYS A 42 13.57 -4.76 -6.13
CA LYS A 42 14.16 -3.66 -6.91
C LYS A 42 13.09 -2.64 -7.32
N LYS A 43 11.98 -3.10 -7.93
CA LYS A 43 10.84 -2.25 -8.33
C LYS A 43 10.31 -1.46 -7.13
N ALA A 44 10.14 -2.12 -5.98
CA ALA A 44 9.68 -1.45 -4.77
C ALA A 44 10.68 -0.42 -4.25
N HIS A 45 11.98 -0.73 -4.23
CA HIS A 45 13.01 0.21 -3.80
C HIS A 45 13.07 1.46 -4.69
N GLU A 46 13.04 1.27 -6.01
CA GLU A 46 13.02 2.37 -6.98
C GLU A 46 11.82 3.28 -6.76
N TRP A 47 10.63 2.70 -6.55
CA TRP A 47 9.44 3.49 -6.26
C TRP A 47 9.52 4.20 -4.91
N VAL A 48 9.86 3.51 -3.82
CA VAL A 48 9.93 4.09 -2.46
C VAL A 48 10.88 5.27 -2.41
N ARG A 49 12.01 5.22 -3.13
CA ARG A 49 12.99 6.31 -3.20
C ARG A 49 12.39 7.63 -3.69
N GLU A 50 11.33 7.58 -4.50
CA GLU A 50 10.70 8.74 -5.12
C GLU A 50 9.49 9.25 -4.31
N GLN A 51 9.05 8.53 -3.29
CA GLN A 51 7.84 8.85 -2.54
C GLN A 51 8.14 9.43 -1.16
N ARG A 52 7.25 10.33 -0.70
CA ARG A 52 7.22 10.80 0.68
C ARG A 52 6.16 10.03 1.47
N ILE A 53 6.56 8.87 1.97
CA ILE A 53 5.67 7.94 2.66
C ILE A 53 6.32 7.40 3.93
N ARG A 54 5.48 7.07 4.91
CA ARG A 54 5.87 6.23 6.03
C ARG A 54 5.46 4.79 5.74
N LEU A 55 6.45 3.92 5.58
CA LEU A 55 6.23 2.49 5.41
C LEU A 55 5.72 1.89 6.73
N ALA A 56 4.54 1.27 6.69
CA ALA A 56 3.90 0.63 7.83
C ALA A 56 4.23 -0.86 7.89
N ASP A 57 4.20 -1.56 6.75
CA ASP A 57 4.49 -2.99 6.66
C ASP A 57 4.87 -3.43 5.24
N VAL A 58 5.38 -4.66 5.11
CA VAL A 58 5.64 -5.34 3.84
C VAL A 58 5.12 -6.79 3.89
N SER A 59 4.49 -7.25 2.81
CA SER A 59 4.12 -8.66 2.66
C SER A 59 4.68 -9.26 1.39
N TRP A 60 4.96 -10.56 1.44
CA TRP A 60 5.47 -11.33 0.32
C TRP A 60 4.47 -12.39 -0.09
N ASP A 61 4.13 -12.41 -1.37
CA ASP A 61 3.17 -13.36 -1.95
C ASP A 61 3.78 -14.06 -3.18
N TYR A 62 3.36 -15.32 -3.40
CA TYR A 62 3.57 -16.03 -4.65
C TYR A 62 2.21 -16.27 -5.31
N LEU A 63 1.96 -15.60 -6.43
CA LEU A 63 0.71 -15.65 -7.17
C LEU A 63 0.79 -16.78 -8.19
N HIS A 64 0.16 -17.91 -7.87
CA HIS A 64 0.12 -19.06 -8.76
C HIS A 64 -0.58 -18.70 -10.08
N ASP A 65 -0.08 -19.26 -11.18
CA ASP A 65 -0.63 -19.12 -12.53
C ASP A 65 -0.57 -17.70 -13.14
N GLU A 66 0.16 -16.77 -12.51
CA GLU A 66 0.43 -15.43 -13.04
C GLU A 66 1.78 -15.35 -13.77
N ASP A 67 1.87 -14.48 -14.79
CA ASP A 67 3.10 -14.24 -15.57
C ASP A 67 4.24 -13.65 -14.70
N GLU A 68 3.88 -12.87 -13.68
CA GLU A 68 4.77 -12.26 -12.69
C GLU A 68 4.41 -12.76 -11.28
N PRO A 69 4.81 -14.00 -10.91
CA PRO A 69 4.26 -14.66 -9.73
C PRO A 69 4.85 -14.15 -8.41
N TYR A 70 6.00 -13.50 -8.41
CA TYR A 70 6.59 -12.96 -7.18
C TYR A 70 6.04 -11.56 -6.92
N CYS A 71 5.27 -11.38 -5.85
CA CYS A 71 4.67 -10.10 -5.52
C CYS A 71 5.13 -9.61 -4.15
N LEU A 72 5.81 -8.47 -4.13
CA LEU A 72 6.02 -7.70 -2.90
C LEU A 72 4.88 -6.69 -2.75
N SER A 73 4.20 -6.69 -1.61
CA SER A 73 3.27 -5.63 -1.24
C SER A 73 3.92 -4.72 -0.22
N ILE A 74 3.67 -3.43 -0.34
CA ILE A 74 4.00 -2.46 0.71
C ILE A 74 2.72 -1.83 1.23
N TYR A 75 2.69 -1.56 2.53
CA TYR A 75 1.62 -0.88 3.23
C TYR A 75 2.18 0.42 3.78
N PHE A 76 1.53 1.55 3.51
CA PHE A 76 2.11 2.85 3.83
C PHE A 76 1.04 3.93 4.05
N VAL A 77 1.47 5.01 4.69
CA VAL A 77 0.72 6.28 4.75
C VAL A 77 1.51 7.36 4.04
N PHE A 78 0.81 8.29 3.39
CA PHE A 78 1.46 9.49 2.85
C PHE A 78 1.79 10.43 4.00
N GLU A 79 3.03 10.92 4.03
CA GLU A 79 3.40 12.00 4.92
C GLU A 79 3.12 13.32 4.19
N LEU A 80 1.89 13.81 4.36
CA LEU A 80 1.50 15.14 3.89
C LEU A 80 2.19 16.19 4.75
N ASP A 81 2.60 17.30 4.14
CA ASP A 81 3.00 18.45 4.96
C ASP A 81 1.78 18.93 5.75
N PRO A 82 1.95 19.35 7.00
CA PRO A 82 0.84 19.81 7.84
C PRO A 82 0.11 21.05 7.28
N GLU A 83 0.65 21.69 6.24
CA GLU A 83 -0.02 22.78 5.50
C GLU A 83 -0.92 22.27 4.35
N ASP A 84 -0.85 20.99 4.00
CA ASP A 84 -1.60 20.34 2.91
C ASP A 84 -2.80 19.51 3.40
N THR A 85 -3.08 19.48 4.71
CA THR A 85 -4.20 18.76 5.34
C THR A 85 -5.38 19.65 5.71
#